data_AF-A0A7Y6AI87-F1
#
_entry.id   AF-A0A7Y6AI87-F1
#
_cell.length_a   1.000
_cell.length_b   1.000
_cell.length_c   1.000
_cell.angle_alpha   90.00
_cell.angle_beta   90.00
_cell.angle_gamma   90.00
#
_symmetry.space_group_name_H-M   'P 1'
#
loop_
_entity.id
_entity.type
_entity.pdbx_description
1 polymer ?
#
loop_
_entity_poly.entity_id
_entity_poly.type
_entity_poly.pdbx_seq_one_letter_code
_entity_poly.pdbx_strand_id
1 'polypeptide(L)'
;MTAEDHPLLRLAAPGVRETVAERLGITPHAAPEPPPEPVDPDDVIARLRSGRGKDPRYVLDGVVVVDWDLIVREHRAAPLPDLIAAALVAREDCPPRAALALVVARSYGRRALATKTLANALRRGVVTPHQVLHEAAPGWAAMRVLEKYATTYSDDWLHPVRRVLDAAAELLPGNDLDAWLWLLKHGPRFPGTFPELCAAARTVPRPPIASRDGNGAPALFWGLSNPVGLLSRAEPAAAAKVIATLRTSVLSAFTETRRLPASVVVPALRTAPALIAALVRCADPAPDNLAKLVALRSTQVNSALLHEGPHRFTVAAAIHRATRRDNERTVPLTPHTRKALVLREDIARAHGGSAVYGHYPQLILSTFEFFGEQLGTARALRGLLSLWECRGRDAVRDAAARDRLGDEALGIAREVLDHHDGLELLREQVSRHEHPDALLAAIRRSPHLADQAFRPDFWPAAAAAHARDPLPDDALRRLGTQPDCPDTLSLQACRRFPELVPALGGRSRAHALTAVRHPVDMPAPGWDSTPRNSWYLTALTEKSLSAREFVELAYPLGAMLAVLDDVRPVLPGVPAEAVAHMRGLAARTLGDDTEMWTVAAHMFPDFVGTFPELLATVGAVTS
;
A
#
# COMPACT_ATOMS: atom_id res chain seq x y z
N MET A 1 31.93 -6.68 15.79
CA MET A 1 30.77 -5.98 16.38
C MET A 1 31.35 -5.00 17.37
N THR A 2 31.13 -3.70 17.22
CA THR A 2 31.55 -2.70 18.20
C THR A 2 30.55 -2.61 19.35
N ALA A 3 30.92 -1.94 20.45
CA ALA A 3 29.99 -1.67 21.55
C ALA A 3 28.76 -0.85 21.07
N GLU A 4 28.93 -0.03 20.03
CA GLU A 4 27.86 0.73 19.42
C GLU A 4 26.99 -0.10 18.47
N ASP A 5 27.50 -1.21 17.96
CA ASP A 5 26.73 -2.15 17.15
C ASP A 5 25.86 -3.07 17.99
N HIS A 6 26.22 -3.31 19.26
CA HIS A 6 25.44 -4.18 20.13
C HIS A 6 24.10 -3.51 20.50
N PRO A 7 22.95 -4.05 20.05
CA PRO A 7 21.65 -3.38 20.20
C PRO A 7 21.28 -3.10 21.66
N LEU A 8 21.56 -4.07 22.54
CA LEU A 8 21.31 -3.95 23.98
C LEU A 8 22.19 -2.90 24.67
N LEU A 9 23.49 -2.80 24.33
CA LEU A 9 24.43 -1.91 25.01
C LEU A 9 24.17 -0.42 24.72
N ARG A 10 23.43 -0.10 23.65
CA ARG A 10 22.93 1.27 23.37
C ARG A 10 21.96 1.79 24.44
N LEU A 11 21.44 0.90 25.28
CA LEU A 11 20.53 1.23 26.37
C LEU A 11 21.28 1.53 27.69
N ALA A 12 22.53 1.09 27.83
CA ALA A 12 23.33 1.29 29.04
C ALA A 12 23.89 2.72 29.12
N ALA A 13 24.19 3.16 30.36
CA ALA A 13 24.96 4.38 30.57
C ALA A 13 26.38 4.23 29.97
N PRO A 14 27.01 5.32 29.48
CA PRO A 14 28.30 5.24 28.79
C PRO A 14 29.40 4.46 29.52
N GLY A 15 29.57 4.68 30.83
CA GLY A 15 30.58 3.96 31.62
C GLY A 15 30.30 2.47 31.77
N VAL A 16 29.03 2.10 32.00
CA VAL A 16 28.61 0.68 32.06
C VAL A 16 28.83 0.01 30.69
N ARG A 17 28.47 0.69 29.60
CA ARG A 17 28.67 0.19 28.23
C ARG A 17 30.13 -0.12 27.93
N GLU A 18 31.06 0.74 28.34
CA GLU A 18 32.50 0.55 28.12
C GLU A 18 33.03 -0.66 28.90
N THR A 19 32.71 -0.76 30.20
CA THR A 19 33.13 -1.89 31.04
C THR A 19 32.54 -3.21 30.55
N VAL A 20 31.27 -3.22 30.13
CA VAL A 20 30.62 -4.44 29.61
C VAL A 20 31.22 -4.83 28.26
N ALA A 21 31.48 -3.87 27.36
CA ALA A 21 32.14 -4.17 26.09
C ALA A 21 33.53 -4.80 26.29
N GLU A 22 34.32 -4.28 27.23
CA GLU A 22 35.62 -4.87 27.60
C GLU A 22 35.47 -6.32 28.08
N ARG A 23 34.50 -6.60 28.98
CA ARG A 23 34.22 -7.94 29.48
C ARG A 23 33.76 -8.93 28.41
N LEU A 24 33.01 -8.44 27.42
CA LEU A 24 32.57 -9.25 26.28
C LEU A 24 33.67 -9.48 25.25
N GLY A 25 34.88 -8.95 25.45
CA GLY A 25 35.94 -8.99 24.45
C GLY A 25 35.58 -8.20 23.19
N ILE A 26 34.62 -7.29 23.28
CA ILE A 26 34.27 -6.37 22.20
C ILE A 26 35.35 -5.29 22.21
N THR A 27 36.38 -5.50 21.38
CA THR A 27 37.46 -4.53 21.22
C THR A 27 36.89 -3.15 20.93
N PRO A 28 37.30 -2.11 21.69
CA PRO A 28 37.08 -0.73 21.29
C PRO A 28 37.53 -0.59 19.84
N HIS A 29 36.78 0.16 19.05
CA HIS A 29 37.14 0.39 17.65
C HIS A 29 38.62 0.76 17.59
N ALA A 30 39.43 -0.03 16.89
CA ALA A 30 40.85 0.24 16.76
C ALA A 30 40.99 1.70 16.32
N ALA A 31 41.92 2.44 16.95
CA ALA A 31 42.20 3.81 16.55
C ALA A 31 42.30 3.82 15.01
N PRO A 32 41.56 4.70 14.32
CA PRO A 32 41.44 4.65 12.87
C PRO A 32 42.84 4.54 12.27
N GLU A 33 43.04 3.55 11.39
CA GLU A 33 44.31 3.43 10.65
C GLU A 33 44.70 4.80 10.10
N PRO A 34 46.01 5.15 10.13
CA PRO A 34 46.46 6.42 9.59
C PRO A 34 45.86 6.60 8.20
N PRO A 35 45.28 7.78 7.90
CA PRO A 35 44.51 7.97 6.69
C PRO A 35 45.38 7.56 5.50
N PRO A 36 44.85 6.73 4.58
CA PRO A 36 45.61 6.34 3.41
C PRO A 36 46.06 7.58 2.63
N GLU A 37 47.15 7.44 1.86
CA GLU A 37 47.67 8.53 1.04
C GLU A 37 46.53 9.18 0.22
N PRO A 38 46.52 10.52 0.12
CA PRO A 38 45.47 11.24 -0.59
C PRO A 38 45.40 10.77 -2.04
N VAL A 39 44.28 10.12 -2.38
CA VAL A 39 43.99 9.68 -3.74
C VAL A 39 43.68 10.92 -4.59
N ASP A 40 44.18 10.96 -5.83
CA ASP A 40 43.86 12.02 -6.78
C ASP A 40 42.33 12.13 -6.93
N PRO A 41 41.73 13.31 -6.65
CA PRO A 41 40.29 13.49 -6.72
C PRO A 41 39.70 13.21 -8.11
N ASP A 42 40.46 13.43 -9.19
CA ASP A 42 40.01 13.16 -10.56
C ASP A 42 39.90 11.64 -10.83
N ASP A 43 40.83 10.85 -10.28
CA ASP A 43 40.80 9.38 -10.37
C ASP A 43 39.59 8.81 -9.63
N VAL A 44 39.23 9.38 -8.48
CA VAL A 44 38.01 8.99 -7.74
C VAL A 44 36.77 9.21 -8.61
N ILE A 45 36.63 10.38 -9.24
CA ILE A 45 35.46 10.70 -10.07
C ILE A 45 35.42 9.85 -11.33
N ALA A 46 36.56 9.62 -11.99
CA ALA A 46 36.68 8.72 -13.13
C ALA A 46 36.25 7.29 -12.75
N ARG A 47 36.71 6.79 -11.60
CA ARG A 47 36.35 5.48 -11.07
C ARG A 47 34.84 5.38 -10.79
N LEU A 48 34.25 6.35 -10.11
CA LEU A 48 32.81 6.40 -9.82
C LEU A 48 31.96 6.41 -11.09
N ARG A 49 32.38 7.13 -12.14
CA ARG A 49 31.70 7.17 -13.44
C ARG A 49 31.86 5.87 -14.24
N SER A 50 33.03 5.23 -14.16
CA SER A 50 33.32 3.96 -14.85
C SER A 50 32.59 2.75 -14.24
N GLY A 51 32.04 2.88 -13.03
CA GLY A 51 31.38 1.81 -12.27
C GLY A 51 30.07 1.26 -12.87
N ARG A 52 29.71 1.61 -14.11
CA ARG A 52 28.47 1.18 -14.74
C ARG A 52 28.46 -0.34 -14.92
N GLY A 53 27.58 -1.04 -14.19
CA GLY A 53 27.44 -2.50 -14.24
C GLY A 53 28.38 -3.28 -13.31
N LYS A 54 29.25 -2.59 -12.56
CA LYS A 54 30.04 -3.20 -11.49
C LYS A 54 29.27 -3.15 -10.16
N ASP A 55 29.57 -4.07 -9.25
CA ASP A 55 29.06 -3.96 -7.87
C ASP A 55 29.63 -2.67 -7.25
N PRO A 56 28.77 -1.76 -6.74
CA PRO A 56 29.20 -0.52 -6.11
C PRO A 56 30.23 -0.72 -5.00
N ARG A 57 30.19 -1.86 -4.30
CA ARG A 57 31.15 -2.20 -3.24
C ARG A 57 32.57 -2.21 -3.79
N TYR A 58 32.81 -2.83 -4.94
CA TYR A 58 34.15 -2.83 -5.58
C TYR A 58 34.56 -1.46 -6.13
N VAL A 59 33.60 -0.60 -6.48
CA VAL A 59 33.91 0.75 -6.99
C VAL A 59 34.30 1.67 -5.84
N LEU A 60 33.68 1.51 -4.67
CA LEU A 60 33.97 2.29 -3.47
C LEU A 60 35.13 1.72 -2.63
N ASP A 61 35.53 0.48 -2.87
CA ASP A 61 36.64 -0.17 -2.17
C ASP A 61 37.96 0.61 -2.37
N GLY A 62 38.57 1.08 -1.28
CA GLY A 62 39.75 1.96 -1.32
C GLY A 62 39.46 3.46 -1.48
N VAL A 63 38.20 3.90 -1.55
CA VAL A 63 37.83 5.32 -1.41
C VAL A 63 37.56 5.62 0.07
N VAL A 64 38.63 5.84 0.84
CA VAL A 64 38.51 6.05 2.29
C VAL A 64 38.08 7.47 2.62
N VAL A 65 38.72 8.47 2.02
CA VAL A 65 38.38 9.90 2.19
C VAL A 65 37.61 10.39 0.97
N VAL A 66 36.43 10.97 1.21
CA VAL A 66 35.56 11.50 0.17
C VAL A 66 35.46 13.01 0.32
N ASP A 67 35.92 13.76 -0.69
CA ASP A 67 35.55 15.17 -0.84
C ASP A 67 34.09 15.24 -1.35
N TRP A 68 33.17 15.42 -0.41
CA TRP A 68 31.74 15.47 -0.70
C TRP A 68 31.35 16.68 -1.56
N ASP A 69 32.04 17.81 -1.44
CA ASP A 69 31.73 19.00 -2.25
C ASP A 69 32.16 18.78 -3.71
N LEU A 70 33.31 18.14 -3.94
CA LEU A 70 33.72 17.68 -5.26
C LEU A 70 32.69 16.70 -5.86
N ILE A 71 32.28 15.67 -5.10
CA ILE A 71 31.27 14.71 -5.58
C ILE A 71 29.98 15.42 -5.98
N VAL A 72 29.48 16.34 -5.15
CA VAL A 72 28.25 17.09 -5.43
C VAL A 72 28.41 17.94 -6.70
N ARG A 73 29.54 18.63 -6.86
CA ARG A 73 29.84 19.44 -8.05
C ARG A 73 29.86 18.58 -9.31
N GLU A 74 30.61 17.48 -9.29
CA GLU A 74 30.76 16.58 -10.44
C GLU A 74 29.47 15.84 -10.77
N HIS A 75 28.69 15.47 -9.77
CA HIS A 75 27.38 14.83 -9.94
C HIS A 75 26.35 15.78 -10.56
N ARG A 76 26.38 17.07 -10.20
CA ARG A 76 25.52 18.10 -10.80
C ARG A 76 25.90 18.38 -12.25
N ALA A 77 27.19 18.38 -12.56
CA ALA A 77 27.69 18.55 -13.92
C ALA A 77 27.33 17.34 -14.81
N ALA A 78 27.55 16.11 -14.29
CA ALA A 78 27.19 14.86 -14.95
C ALA A 78 26.74 13.82 -13.90
N PRO A 79 25.46 13.42 -13.89
CA PRO A 79 24.94 12.49 -12.89
C PRO A 79 25.73 11.19 -12.83
N LEU A 80 26.12 10.80 -11.61
CA LEU A 80 26.73 9.51 -11.32
C LEU A 80 25.72 8.38 -11.57
N PRO A 81 26.17 7.14 -11.87
CA PRO A 81 25.26 6.00 -11.99
C PRO A 81 24.43 5.78 -10.71
N ASP A 82 23.12 5.50 -10.86
CA ASP A 82 22.18 5.37 -9.72
C ASP A 82 22.69 4.44 -8.60
N LEU A 83 23.29 3.30 -8.95
CA LEU A 83 23.81 2.34 -7.96
C LEU A 83 25.01 2.89 -7.18
N ILE A 84 25.84 3.71 -7.82
CA ILE A 84 26.97 4.38 -7.17
C ILE A 84 26.47 5.49 -6.25
N ALA A 85 25.52 6.31 -6.71
CA ALA A 85 24.88 7.32 -5.87
C ALA A 85 24.22 6.69 -4.64
N ALA A 86 23.51 5.57 -4.81
CA ALA A 86 22.88 4.85 -3.72
C ALA A 86 23.88 4.27 -2.71
N ALA A 87 25.05 3.84 -3.17
CA ALA A 87 26.11 3.32 -2.31
C ALA A 87 26.86 4.44 -1.57
N LEU A 88 27.11 5.58 -2.23
CA LEU A 88 27.67 6.78 -1.60
C LEU A 88 26.76 7.29 -0.47
N VAL A 89 25.46 7.38 -0.71
CA VAL A 89 24.47 7.77 0.31
C VAL A 89 24.37 6.76 1.47
N ALA A 90 24.73 5.50 1.24
CA ALA A 90 24.73 4.48 2.28
C ALA A 90 25.96 4.55 3.19
N ARG A 91 26.99 5.33 2.85
CA ARG A 91 28.16 5.52 3.71
C ARG A 91 27.80 6.31 4.98
N GLU A 92 28.49 5.98 6.06
CA GLU A 92 28.29 6.60 7.39
C GLU A 92 28.69 8.07 7.43
N ASP A 93 29.67 8.45 6.63
CA ASP A 93 30.23 9.79 6.55
C ASP A 93 29.49 10.70 5.54
N CYS A 94 28.39 10.25 4.92
CA CYS A 94 27.67 11.04 3.92
C CYS A 94 26.90 12.20 4.57
N PRO A 95 27.25 13.47 4.30
CA PRO A 95 26.55 14.60 4.89
C PRO A 95 25.16 14.80 4.23
N PRO A 96 24.16 15.31 4.96
CA PRO A 96 22.81 15.55 4.43
C PRO A 96 22.79 16.34 3.12
N ARG A 97 23.63 17.37 2.99
CA ARG A 97 23.74 18.19 1.76
C ARG A 97 24.17 17.38 0.54
N ALA A 98 25.10 16.44 0.69
CA ALA A 98 25.52 15.57 -0.40
C ALA A 98 24.43 14.57 -0.76
N ALA A 99 23.78 13.97 0.25
CA ALA A 99 22.65 13.08 0.03
C ALA A 99 21.50 13.76 -0.72
N LEU A 100 21.13 15.00 -0.37
CA LEU A 100 20.10 15.76 -1.09
C LEU A 100 20.45 15.96 -2.58
N ALA A 101 21.71 16.25 -2.90
CA ALA A 101 22.14 16.40 -4.30
C ALA A 101 22.14 15.07 -5.06
N LEU A 102 22.61 13.98 -4.44
CA LEU A 102 22.68 12.64 -5.01
C LEU A 102 21.29 12.04 -5.26
N VAL A 103 20.32 12.33 -4.39
CA VAL A 103 18.94 11.84 -4.48
C VAL A 103 18.19 12.45 -5.67
N VAL A 104 18.49 13.70 -6.03
CA VAL A 104 17.64 14.52 -6.89
C VAL A 104 18.15 14.64 -8.34
N ALA A 105 19.32 14.10 -8.66
CA ALA A 105 19.83 14.18 -10.01
C ALA A 105 18.96 13.44 -11.04
N ARG A 106 19.04 13.91 -12.28
CA ARG A 106 18.32 13.33 -13.42
C ARG A 106 18.84 11.92 -13.70
N SER A 107 18.15 10.90 -13.19
CA SER A 107 18.37 9.52 -13.65
C SER A 107 17.91 9.39 -15.11
N TYR A 108 18.87 9.45 -16.04
CA TYR A 108 18.65 9.17 -17.45
C TYR A 108 18.50 7.65 -17.64
N GLY A 109 17.26 7.17 -17.61
CA GLY A 109 16.90 5.88 -18.19
C GLY A 109 17.14 4.65 -17.31
N ARG A 110 16.22 4.41 -16.37
CA ARG A 110 15.61 3.10 -16.03
C ARG A 110 14.64 3.30 -14.85
N ARG A 111 13.44 2.72 -14.93
CA ARG A 111 12.33 3.04 -14.02
C ARG A 111 12.58 2.66 -12.55
N ALA A 112 13.40 1.67 -12.22
CA ALA A 112 13.49 1.16 -10.84
C ALA A 112 14.57 1.82 -9.95
N LEU A 113 15.72 2.21 -10.51
CA LEU A 113 16.93 2.41 -9.70
C LEU A 113 17.02 3.75 -8.94
N ALA A 114 16.48 4.85 -9.50
CA ALA A 114 16.44 6.15 -8.81
C ALA A 114 15.77 6.11 -7.41
N THR A 115 14.87 5.15 -7.18
CA THR A 115 14.23 5.00 -5.86
C THR A 115 15.17 4.44 -4.80
N LYS A 116 16.25 3.74 -5.19
CA LYS A 116 17.20 3.12 -4.25
C LYS A 116 18.05 4.16 -3.53
N THR A 117 18.50 5.20 -4.22
CA THR A 117 19.27 6.28 -3.59
C THR A 117 18.46 6.99 -2.52
N LEU A 118 17.22 7.39 -2.83
CA LEU A 118 16.29 7.93 -1.83
C LEU A 118 16.01 6.90 -0.71
N ALA A 119 15.80 5.63 -1.06
CA ALA A 119 15.55 4.58 -0.08
C ALA A 119 16.67 4.49 0.96
N ASN A 120 17.92 4.47 0.51
CA ASN A 120 19.07 4.41 1.40
C ASN A 120 19.21 5.69 2.22
N ALA A 121 19.00 6.86 1.61
CA ALA A 121 19.08 8.15 2.30
C ALA A 121 18.08 8.23 3.46
N LEU A 122 16.83 7.85 3.20
CA LEU A 122 15.78 7.79 4.21
C LEU A 122 16.08 6.70 5.23
N ARG A 123 16.42 5.48 4.79
CA ARG A 123 16.67 4.32 5.68
C ARG A 123 17.78 4.60 6.70
N ARG A 124 18.83 5.30 6.27
CA ARG A 124 19.96 5.68 7.13
C ARG A 124 19.67 6.93 7.96
N GLY A 125 18.56 7.62 7.72
CA GLY A 125 18.23 8.88 8.40
C GLY A 125 19.15 10.04 8.03
N VAL A 126 19.90 9.94 6.93
CA VAL A 126 20.80 11.01 6.46
C VAL A 126 20.00 12.22 5.99
N VAL A 127 18.81 11.98 5.45
CA VAL A 127 17.84 13.01 5.10
C VAL A 127 16.43 12.55 5.49
N THR A 128 15.55 13.51 5.73
CA THR A 128 14.11 13.28 5.90
C THR A 128 13.35 13.56 4.61
N PRO A 129 12.12 13.04 4.42
CA PRO A 129 11.31 13.40 3.26
C PRO A 129 11.06 14.92 3.17
N HIS A 130 10.95 15.59 4.32
CA HIS A 130 10.76 17.04 4.40
C HIS A 130 11.99 17.81 3.87
N GLN A 131 13.19 17.44 4.29
CA GLN A 131 14.44 18.04 3.76
C GLN A 131 14.57 17.81 2.25
N VAL A 132 14.26 16.61 1.77
CA VAL A 132 14.26 16.33 0.32
C VAL A 132 13.31 17.30 -0.41
N LEU A 133 12.09 17.50 0.08
CA LEU A 133 11.14 18.41 -0.57
C LEU A 133 11.58 19.88 -0.52
N HIS A 134 12.03 20.36 0.63
CA HIS A 134 12.23 21.79 0.89
C HIS A 134 13.62 22.31 0.54
N GLU A 135 14.65 21.46 0.65
CA GLU A 135 16.05 21.89 0.54
C GLU A 135 16.74 21.36 -0.72
N ALA A 136 16.24 20.28 -1.32
CA ALA A 136 16.89 19.71 -2.49
C ALA A 136 16.58 20.49 -3.78
N ALA A 137 17.60 20.59 -4.63
CA ALA A 137 17.56 21.32 -5.89
C ALA A 137 18.13 20.44 -7.02
N PRO A 138 17.47 20.36 -8.19
CA PRO A 138 16.22 21.04 -8.56
C PRO A 138 14.98 20.52 -7.82
N GLY A 139 14.18 21.41 -7.24
CA GLY A 139 13.01 21.08 -6.43
C GLY A 139 11.96 20.25 -7.16
N TRP A 140 11.85 20.44 -8.48
CA TRP A 140 10.99 19.60 -9.32
C TRP A 140 11.40 18.12 -9.30
N ALA A 141 12.71 17.87 -9.40
CA ALA A 141 13.23 16.52 -9.36
C ALA A 141 13.11 15.92 -7.95
N ALA A 142 13.25 16.74 -6.90
CA ALA A 142 13.09 16.31 -5.51
C ALA A 142 11.68 15.79 -5.22
N MET A 143 10.68 16.61 -5.56
CA MET A 143 9.28 16.22 -5.46
C MET A 143 9.03 14.93 -6.25
N ARG A 144 9.51 14.84 -7.49
CA ARG A 144 9.32 13.64 -8.33
C ARG A 144 9.90 12.38 -7.72
N VAL A 145 11.08 12.47 -7.11
CA VAL A 145 11.74 11.32 -6.50
C VAL A 145 10.94 10.83 -5.29
N LEU A 146 10.44 11.76 -4.44
CA LEU A 146 9.52 11.44 -3.34
C LEU A 146 8.21 10.84 -3.84
N GLU A 147 7.60 11.45 -4.86
CA GLU A 147 6.38 10.94 -5.48
C GLU A 147 6.60 9.49 -5.94
N LYS A 148 7.61 9.30 -6.80
CA LYS A 148 7.91 8.01 -7.41
C LYS A 148 8.18 6.95 -6.35
N TYR A 149 8.92 7.30 -5.32
CA TYR A 149 9.17 6.45 -4.17
C TYR A 149 7.86 6.04 -3.48
N ALA A 150 6.97 7.00 -3.19
CA ALA A 150 5.67 6.75 -2.59
C ALA A 150 4.69 5.91 -3.44
N THR A 151 4.91 5.80 -4.76
CA THR A 151 4.12 4.94 -5.66
C THR A 151 4.77 3.62 -6.03
N THR A 152 6.09 3.54 -5.97
CA THR A 152 6.82 2.30 -6.32
C THR A 152 6.63 1.26 -5.23
N TYR A 153 6.60 1.72 -3.97
CA TYR A 153 6.25 0.89 -2.84
C TYR A 153 4.77 1.16 -2.50
N SER A 154 3.98 0.11 -2.32
CA SER A 154 2.57 0.24 -1.94
C SER A 154 2.39 0.38 -0.43
N ASP A 155 3.48 0.21 0.31
CA ASP A 155 3.45 -0.14 1.71
C ASP A 155 3.14 1.08 2.61
N ASP A 156 2.55 0.79 3.75
CA ASP A 156 2.10 1.80 4.72
C ASP A 156 3.26 2.61 5.31
N TRP A 157 4.48 2.08 5.25
CA TRP A 157 5.69 2.80 5.68
C TRP A 157 6.01 4.03 4.83
N LEU A 158 5.31 4.25 3.71
CA LEU A 158 5.42 5.49 2.95
C LEU A 158 4.53 6.62 3.48
N HIS A 159 3.75 6.41 4.53
CA HIS A 159 2.86 7.42 5.10
C HIS A 159 3.54 8.78 5.40
N PRO A 160 4.78 8.86 5.92
CA PRO A 160 5.47 10.13 6.11
C PRO A 160 5.81 10.83 4.80
N VAL A 161 6.25 10.07 3.79
CA VAL A 161 6.49 10.62 2.44
C VAL A 161 5.18 11.12 1.86
N ARG A 162 4.07 10.38 2.03
CA ARG A 162 2.74 10.80 1.60
C ARG A 162 2.30 12.08 2.31
N ARG A 163 2.48 12.20 3.63
CA ARG A 163 2.19 13.42 4.41
C ARG A 163 3.00 14.62 3.94
N VAL A 164 4.30 14.43 3.67
CA VAL A 164 5.14 15.51 3.13
C VAL A 164 4.67 15.92 1.74
N LEU A 165 4.26 14.97 0.88
CA LEU A 165 3.64 15.27 -0.41
C LEU A 165 2.27 15.95 -0.28
N ASP A 166 1.49 15.63 0.75
CA ASP A 166 0.22 16.32 1.06
C ASP A 166 0.49 17.77 1.49
N ALA A 167 1.45 18.00 2.39
CA ALA A 167 1.88 19.35 2.77
C ALA A 167 2.46 20.13 1.58
N ALA A 168 3.21 19.45 0.68
CA ALA A 168 3.69 20.03 -0.57
C ALA A 168 2.53 20.52 -1.45
N ALA A 169 1.39 19.85 -1.40
CA ALA A 169 0.23 20.21 -2.20
C ALA A 169 -0.37 21.55 -1.78
N GLU A 170 -0.19 21.98 -0.53
CA GLU A 170 -0.59 23.31 -0.05
C GLU A 170 0.24 24.45 -0.68
N LEU A 171 1.47 24.15 -1.13
CA LEU A 171 2.33 25.10 -1.84
C LEU A 171 1.91 25.27 -3.31
N LEU A 172 1.11 24.35 -3.86
CA LEU A 172 0.69 24.42 -5.26
C LEU A 172 -0.16 25.66 -5.55
N PRO A 173 -0.30 26.07 -6.82
CA PRO A 173 -1.02 27.29 -7.18
C PRO A 173 -2.54 27.31 -6.90
N GLY A 174 -3.09 26.31 -6.21
CA GLY A 174 -4.51 26.19 -5.94
C GLY A 174 -5.33 26.20 -7.24
N ASN A 175 -6.29 27.12 -7.33
CA ASN A 175 -7.18 27.30 -8.49
C ASN A 175 -6.60 28.15 -9.63
N ASP A 176 -5.37 28.68 -9.50
CA ASP A 176 -4.77 29.53 -10.54
C ASP A 176 -4.25 28.68 -11.72
N LEU A 177 -5.05 28.63 -12.78
CA LEU A 177 -4.73 27.87 -13.99
C LEU A 177 -3.45 28.36 -14.68
N ASP A 178 -3.18 29.67 -14.70
CA ASP A 178 -2.02 30.22 -15.39
C ASP A 178 -0.74 29.85 -14.65
N ALA A 179 -0.76 29.90 -13.33
CA ALA A 179 0.34 29.43 -12.50
C ALA A 179 0.58 27.92 -12.66
N TRP A 180 -0.47 27.11 -12.79
CA TRP A 180 -0.35 25.69 -13.15
C TRP A 180 0.31 25.50 -14.51
N LEU A 181 -0.15 26.21 -15.55
CA LEU A 181 0.45 26.13 -16.89
C LEU A 181 1.92 26.59 -16.90
N TRP A 182 2.27 27.59 -16.09
CA TRP A 182 3.65 28.02 -15.93
C TRP A 182 4.50 26.95 -15.24
N LEU A 183 4.01 26.36 -14.15
CA LEU A 183 4.69 25.28 -13.44
C LEU A 183 4.87 24.07 -14.36
N LEU A 184 3.84 23.75 -15.15
CA LEU A 184 3.86 22.77 -16.25
C LEU A 184 4.81 23.12 -17.39
N LYS A 185 5.38 24.32 -17.47
CA LYS A 185 6.32 24.69 -18.54
C LYS A 185 7.75 24.78 -18.02
N HIS A 186 7.92 25.30 -16.80
CA HIS A 186 9.23 25.67 -16.26
C HIS A 186 9.76 24.70 -15.21
N GLY A 187 8.88 23.95 -14.53
CA GLY A 187 9.24 23.05 -13.43
C GLY A 187 10.49 22.19 -13.67
N PRO A 188 10.58 21.38 -14.75
CA PRO A 188 11.72 20.49 -14.98
C PRO A 188 13.07 21.15 -15.20
N ARG A 189 13.09 22.46 -15.44
CA ARG A 189 14.30 23.26 -15.66
C ARG A 189 14.54 24.28 -14.56
N PHE A 190 13.62 24.40 -13.60
CA PHE A 190 13.75 25.37 -12.52
C PHE A 190 14.87 24.93 -11.57
N PRO A 191 15.93 25.74 -11.39
CA PRO A 191 17.11 25.32 -10.65
C PRO A 191 16.93 25.33 -9.13
N GLY A 192 15.99 26.12 -8.61
CA GLY A 192 15.74 26.29 -7.18
C GLY A 192 14.95 25.15 -6.54
N THR A 193 14.59 25.32 -5.27
CA THR A 193 13.84 24.35 -4.46
C THR A 193 12.36 24.27 -4.85
N PHE A 194 11.62 23.29 -4.30
CA PHE A 194 10.19 23.13 -4.63
C PHE A 194 9.34 24.31 -4.09
N PRO A 195 9.56 24.83 -2.88
CA PRO A 195 8.90 26.06 -2.42
C PRO A 195 9.19 27.26 -3.31
N GLU A 196 10.46 27.46 -3.71
CA GLU A 196 10.85 28.56 -4.62
C GLU A 196 10.16 28.43 -5.99
N LEU A 197 10.07 27.22 -6.53
CA LEU A 197 9.35 26.96 -7.79
C LEU A 197 7.88 27.35 -7.68
N CYS A 198 7.22 26.95 -6.59
CA CYS A 198 5.81 27.24 -6.36
C CYS A 198 5.57 28.74 -6.16
N ALA A 199 6.45 29.42 -5.42
CA ALA A 199 6.42 30.88 -5.26
C ALA A 199 6.57 31.59 -6.60
N ALA A 200 7.56 31.19 -7.42
CA ALA A 200 7.78 31.74 -8.75
C ALA A 200 6.53 31.59 -9.63
N ALA A 201 5.89 30.41 -9.61
CA ALA A 201 4.66 30.15 -10.38
C ALA A 201 3.51 31.09 -10.01
N ARG A 202 3.38 31.46 -8.73
CA ARG A 202 2.32 32.36 -8.23
C ARG A 202 2.57 33.84 -8.59
N THR A 203 3.82 34.23 -8.85
CA THR A 203 4.20 35.61 -9.20
C THR A 203 4.12 35.94 -10.68
N VAL A 204 3.80 34.96 -11.54
CA VAL A 204 3.80 35.13 -12.99
C VAL A 204 2.71 36.13 -13.40
N PRO A 205 3.05 37.23 -14.09
CA PRO A 205 2.04 38.11 -14.68
C PRO A 205 1.19 37.31 -15.67
N ARG A 206 -0.14 37.34 -15.54
CA ARG A 206 -1.05 36.62 -16.43
C ARG A 206 -0.79 37.06 -17.89
N PRO A 207 -0.19 36.21 -18.75
CA PRO A 207 -0.11 36.58 -20.15
C PRO A 207 -1.53 36.60 -20.71
N PRO A 208 -1.89 37.55 -21.59
CA PRO A 208 -3.15 37.47 -22.31
C PRO A 208 -3.18 36.10 -23.03
N ILE A 209 -4.32 35.39 -22.92
CA ILE A 209 -4.54 34.06 -23.49
C ILE A 209 -4.50 34.17 -25.03
N ALA A 210 -3.32 34.32 -25.61
CA ALA A 210 -3.13 34.25 -27.05
C ALA A 210 -3.19 32.79 -27.50
N SER A 211 -3.82 32.57 -28.66
CA SER A 211 -4.25 31.29 -29.23
C SER A 211 -3.33 30.08 -28.91
N ARG A 212 -4.00 29.00 -28.46
CA ARG A 212 -3.42 27.70 -28.06
C ARG A 212 -2.94 26.82 -29.23
N ASP A 213 -2.75 27.39 -30.42
CA ASP A 213 -2.55 26.61 -31.66
C ASP A 213 -1.07 26.29 -31.99
N GLY A 214 -0.16 26.52 -31.05
CA GLY A 214 1.23 26.08 -31.19
C GLY A 214 1.34 24.54 -31.19
N ASN A 215 1.63 23.95 -32.35
CA ASN A 215 1.87 22.51 -32.57
C ASN A 215 3.25 22.00 -32.09
N GLY A 216 4.02 22.81 -31.36
CA GLY A 216 5.37 22.48 -30.90
C GLY A 216 5.42 21.68 -29.59
N ALA A 217 5.28 20.36 -29.69
CA ALA A 217 5.79 19.32 -28.79
C ALA A 217 6.29 19.67 -27.36
N PRO A 218 5.46 19.48 -26.32
CA PRO A 218 5.95 19.21 -24.96
C PRO A 218 5.96 17.72 -24.60
N ALA A 219 5.13 16.88 -25.24
CA ALA A 219 4.85 15.51 -24.76
C ALA A 219 6.11 14.63 -24.60
N LEU A 220 7.11 14.78 -25.47
CA LEU A 220 8.39 14.07 -25.38
C LEU A 220 9.28 14.54 -24.21
N PHE A 221 9.12 15.79 -23.76
CA PHE A 221 9.93 16.35 -22.68
C PHE A 221 9.46 15.89 -21.30
N TRP A 222 8.18 15.55 -21.16
CA TRP A 222 7.58 15.21 -19.87
C TRP A 222 7.76 13.76 -19.48
N GLY A 223 7.76 12.80 -20.43
CA GLY A 223 7.87 11.37 -20.11
C GLY A 223 7.03 10.96 -18.88
N LEU A 224 7.58 10.08 -18.03
CA LEU A 224 6.98 9.64 -16.76
C LEU A 224 7.04 10.70 -15.62
N SER A 225 7.31 11.97 -15.96
CA SER A 225 7.87 13.00 -15.07
C SER A 225 6.96 14.23 -14.92
N ASN A 226 5.68 14.06 -15.26
CA ASN A 226 4.74 15.16 -15.49
C ASN A 226 4.18 15.71 -14.16
N PRO A 227 4.16 17.04 -13.95
CA PRO A 227 3.55 17.68 -12.78
C PRO A 227 2.09 17.34 -12.49
N VAL A 228 1.41 16.77 -13.47
CA VAL A 228 0.05 16.26 -13.34
C VAL A 228 -0.07 15.20 -12.23
N GLY A 229 1.03 14.52 -11.82
CA GLY A 229 1.04 13.63 -10.64
C GLY A 229 0.57 14.30 -9.36
N LEU A 230 0.94 15.58 -9.19
CA LEU A 230 0.52 16.39 -8.05
C LEU A 230 -0.95 16.80 -8.09
N LEU A 231 -1.62 16.73 -9.25
CA LEU A 231 -3.07 16.98 -9.32
C LEU A 231 -3.86 15.94 -8.52
N SER A 232 -3.30 14.75 -8.26
CA SER A 232 -3.90 13.78 -7.33
C SER A 232 -3.95 14.27 -5.88
N ARG A 233 -3.10 15.24 -5.53
CA ARG A 233 -2.97 15.81 -4.18
C ARG A 233 -3.52 17.24 -4.07
N ALA A 234 -3.71 17.92 -5.20
CA ALA A 234 -4.32 19.24 -5.23
C ALA A 234 -5.82 19.19 -4.86
N GLU A 235 -6.38 20.36 -4.53
CA GLU A 235 -7.82 20.49 -4.30
C GLU A 235 -8.59 19.94 -5.53
N PRO A 236 -9.57 19.03 -5.34
CA PRO A 236 -10.14 18.30 -6.47
C PRO A 236 -10.79 19.16 -7.56
N ALA A 237 -11.43 20.27 -7.21
CA ALA A 237 -12.04 21.16 -8.20
C ALA A 237 -10.98 21.92 -9.02
N ALA A 238 -9.90 22.38 -8.37
CA ALA A 238 -8.73 22.95 -9.04
C ALA A 238 -8.09 21.94 -9.99
N ALA A 239 -7.84 20.72 -9.50
CA ALA A 239 -7.25 19.64 -10.29
C ALA A 239 -8.08 19.32 -11.55
N ALA A 240 -9.40 19.23 -11.40
CA ALA A 240 -10.30 18.97 -12.50
C ALA A 240 -10.29 20.08 -13.57
N LYS A 241 -10.25 21.35 -13.16
CA LYS A 241 -10.13 22.49 -14.09
C LYS A 241 -8.82 22.43 -14.87
N VAL A 242 -7.71 22.15 -14.20
CA VAL A 242 -6.41 21.98 -14.87
C VAL A 242 -6.50 20.85 -15.89
N ILE A 243 -6.99 19.67 -15.48
CA ILE A 243 -7.13 18.51 -16.37
C ILE A 243 -7.98 18.82 -17.61
N ALA A 244 -9.09 19.54 -17.44
CA ALA A 244 -9.98 19.91 -18.54
C ALA A 244 -9.30 20.78 -19.62
N THR A 245 -8.18 21.42 -19.29
CA THR A 245 -7.42 22.27 -20.22
C THR A 245 -6.23 21.56 -20.87
N LEU A 246 -5.89 20.35 -20.40
CA LEU A 246 -4.78 19.57 -20.95
C LEU A 246 -5.19 18.89 -22.27
N ARG A 247 -4.24 18.81 -23.21
CA ARG A 247 -4.41 18.04 -24.45
C ARG A 247 -4.48 16.54 -24.13
N THR A 248 -5.28 15.78 -24.88
CA THR A 248 -5.42 14.32 -24.70
C THR A 248 -4.08 13.58 -24.72
N SER A 249 -3.12 14.00 -25.55
CA SER A 249 -1.79 13.40 -25.60
C SER A 249 -0.98 13.58 -24.31
N VAL A 250 -1.13 14.72 -23.64
CA VAL A 250 -0.50 14.99 -22.33
C VAL A 250 -1.12 14.13 -21.24
N LEU A 251 -2.44 13.96 -21.29
CA LEU A 251 -3.15 13.07 -20.37
C LEU A 251 -2.81 11.59 -20.63
N SER A 252 -2.73 11.14 -21.87
CA SER A 252 -2.33 9.77 -22.20
C SER A 252 -0.92 9.47 -21.68
N ALA A 253 0.05 10.36 -21.87
CA ALA A 253 1.39 10.19 -21.30
C ALA A 253 1.38 10.14 -19.77
N PHE A 254 0.45 10.86 -19.13
CA PHE A 254 0.26 10.80 -17.68
C PHE A 254 -0.33 9.46 -17.20
N THR A 255 -1.29 8.90 -17.94
CA THR A 255 -2.01 7.66 -17.58
C THR A 255 -1.12 6.43 -17.42
N GLU A 256 0.03 6.40 -18.06
CA GLU A 256 0.97 5.28 -17.95
C GLU A 256 1.69 5.22 -16.60
N THR A 257 1.59 6.30 -15.79
CA THR A 257 2.53 6.52 -14.68
C THR A 257 1.89 6.66 -13.32
N ARG A 258 0.67 7.15 -13.26
CA ARG A 258 0.03 7.61 -12.04
C ARG A 258 -1.46 7.31 -12.07
N ARG A 259 -1.98 7.01 -10.89
CA ARG A 259 -3.41 6.89 -10.67
C ARG A 259 -3.96 8.14 -9.97
N LEU A 260 -5.13 8.59 -10.39
CA LEU A 260 -5.86 9.74 -9.84
C LEU A 260 -7.00 9.24 -8.96
N PRO A 261 -7.19 9.81 -7.75
CA PRO A 261 -8.32 9.48 -6.91
C PRO A 261 -9.63 9.90 -7.59
N ALA A 262 -10.73 9.21 -7.27
CA ALA A 262 -12.03 9.51 -7.88
C ALA A 262 -12.52 10.92 -7.55
N SER A 263 -12.07 11.51 -6.42
CA SER A 263 -12.34 12.91 -6.08
C SER A 263 -11.91 13.87 -7.17
N VAL A 264 -10.81 13.59 -7.90
CA VAL A 264 -10.30 14.40 -9.01
C VAL A 264 -10.90 13.96 -10.35
N VAL A 265 -11.00 12.64 -10.57
CA VAL A 265 -11.48 12.08 -11.85
C VAL A 265 -12.95 12.43 -12.08
N VAL A 266 -13.81 12.32 -11.07
CA VAL A 266 -15.26 12.56 -11.20
C VAL A 266 -15.55 13.99 -11.67
N PRO A 267 -15.05 15.06 -11.03
CA PRO A 267 -15.28 16.41 -11.52
C PRO A 267 -14.65 16.65 -12.89
N ALA A 268 -13.46 16.09 -13.17
CA ALA A 268 -12.80 16.22 -14.48
C ALA A 268 -13.64 15.61 -15.61
N LEU A 269 -14.26 14.45 -15.37
CA LEU A 269 -15.18 13.80 -16.33
C LEU A 269 -16.39 14.66 -16.65
N ARG A 270 -16.90 15.44 -15.69
CA ARG A 270 -18.04 16.35 -15.88
C ARG A 270 -17.67 17.54 -16.76
N THR A 271 -16.45 18.05 -16.61
CA THR A 271 -15.97 19.22 -17.37
C THR A 271 -15.38 18.87 -18.73
N ALA A 272 -14.91 17.63 -18.92
CA ALA A 272 -14.25 17.21 -20.15
C ALA A 272 -14.63 15.77 -20.57
N PRO A 273 -15.88 15.54 -21.02
CA PRO A 273 -16.35 14.20 -21.41
C PRO A 273 -15.59 13.59 -22.59
N ALA A 274 -14.97 14.42 -23.45
CA ALA A 274 -14.10 13.93 -24.52
C ALA A 274 -12.88 13.14 -24.01
N LEU A 275 -12.54 13.27 -22.72
CA LEU A 275 -11.39 12.64 -22.08
C LEU A 275 -11.75 11.38 -21.26
N ILE A 276 -12.99 10.87 -21.33
CA ILE A 276 -13.47 9.75 -20.49
C ILE A 276 -12.50 8.56 -20.49
N ALA A 277 -12.07 8.07 -21.66
CA ALA A 277 -11.20 6.90 -21.76
C ALA A 277 -9.82 7.12 -21.10
N ALA A 278 -9.23 8.32 -21.26
CA ALA A 278 -7.95 8.67 -20.62
C ALA A 278 -8.12 8.82 -19.11
N LEU A 279 -9.13 9.56 -18.67
CA LEU A 279 -9.41 9.80 -17.25
C LEU A 279 -9.70 8.50 -16.48
N VAL A 280 -10.45 7.58 -17.09
CA VAL A 280 -10.76 6.28 -16.48
C VAL A 280 -9.53 5.37 -16.42
N ARG A 281 -8.69 5.36 -17.46
CA ARG A 281 -7.40 4.67 -17.44
C ARG A 281 -6.51 5.20 -16.30
N CYS A 282 -6.60 6.49 -16.01
CA CYS A 282 -5.93 7.12 -14.88
C CYS A 282 -6.54 6.81 -13.52
N ALA A 283 -7.76 6.31 -13.39
CA ALA A 283 -8.40 6.21 -12.08
C ALA A 283 -7.65 5.27 -11.13
N ASP A 284 -7.57 5.61 -9.85
CA ASP A 284 -7.11 4.70 -8.81
C ASP A 284 -8.09 3.52 -8.69
N PRO A 285 -7.61 2.27 -8.82
CA PRO A 285 -8.44 1.07 -8.74
C PRO A 285 -8.96 0.78 -7.32
N ALA A 286 -8.64 1.60 -6.31
CA ALA A 286 -9.20 1.44 -4.97
C ALA A 286 -10.75 1.27 -5.02
N PRO A 287 -11.32 0.30 -4.29
CA PRO A 287 -12.75 -0.01 -4.35
C PRO A 287 -13.66 1.23 -4.17
N ASP A 288 -13.34 2.12 -3.24
CA ASP A 288 -14.11 3.35 -3.00
C ASP A 288 -14.06 4.32 -4.18
N ASN A 289 -12.91 4.40 -4.86
CA ASN A 289 -12.75 5.23 -6.05
C ASN A 289 -13.56 4.67 -7.22
N LEU A 290 -13.51 3.35 -7.42
CA LEU A 290 -14.33 2.68 -8.43
C LEU A 290 -15.82 2.83 -8.14
N ALA A 291 -16.25 2.70 -6.89
CA ALA A 291 -17.65 2.90 -6.48
C ALA A 291 -18.14 4.32 -6.84
N LYS A 292 -17.33 5.36 -6.57
CA LYS A 292 -17.64 6.75 -6.93
C LYS A 292 -17.74 6.97 -8.45
N LEU A 293 -16.87 6.34 -9.25
CA LEU A 293 -16.92 6.44 -10.70
C LEU A 293 -18.12 5.73 -11.30
N VAL A 294 -18.42 4.54 -10.80
CA VAL A 294 -19.57 3.74 -11.22
C VAL A 294 -20.89 4.43 -10.83
N ALA A 295 -20.92 5.14 -9.69
CA ALA A 295 -22.05 5.95 -9.26
C ALA A 295 -22.38 7.14 -10.20
N LEU A 296 -21.50 7.49 -11.15
CA LEU A 296 -21.81 8.48 -12.20
C LEU A 296 -22.90 8.01 -13.17
N ARG A 297 -23.19 6.71 -13.23
CA ARG A 297 -24.19 6.11 -14.13
C ARG A 297 -23.99 6.43 -15.61
N SER A 298 -22.78 6.78 -16.03
CA SER A 298 -22.46 7.01 -17.44
C SER A 298 -22.09 5.68 -18.09
N THR A 299 -22.86 5.27 -19.11
CA THR A 299 -22.55 4.07 -19.91
C THR A 299 -21.16 4.16 -20.55
N GLN A 300 -20.72 5.36 -20.93
CA GLN A 300 -19.39 5.61 -21.48
C GLN A 300 -18.30 5.41 -20.42
N VAL A 301 -18.50 5.90 -19.18
CA VAL A 301 -17.55 5.70 -18.07
C VAL A 301 -17.46 4.22 -17.70
N ASN A 302 -18.59 3.53 -17.57
CA ASN A 302 -18.63 2.10 -17.24
C ASN A 302 -17.97 1.24 -18.34
N SER A 303 -18.22 1.59 -19.59
CA SER A 303 -17.55 0.95 -20.73
C SER A 303 -16.04 1.20 -20.68
N ALA A 304 -15.60 2.44 -20.50
CA ALA A 304 -14.19 2.77 -20.38
C ALA A 304 -13.54 2.05 -19.18
N LEU A 305 -14.25 1.88 -18.06
CA LEU A 305 -13.75 1.19 -16.87
C LEU A 305 -13.43 -0.27 -17.20
N LEU A 306 -14.32 -0.98 -17.90
CA LEU A 306 -14.06 -2.37 -18.28
C LEU A 306 -12.93 -2.55 -19.30
N HIS A 307 -12.84 -1.66 -20.28
CA HIS A 307 -11.91 -1.84 -21.40
C HIS A 307 -10.52 -1.26 -21.10
N GLU A 308 -10.48 -0.08 -20.47
CA GLU A 308 -9.27 0.73 -20.27
C GLU A 308 -8.89 0.88 -18.79
N GLY A 309 -9.77 0.49 -17.87
CA GLY A 309 -9.55 0.67 -16.45
C GLY A 309 -8.40 -0.18 -15.90
N PRO A 310 -7.76 0.28 -14.81
CA PRO A 310 -6.74 -0.51 -14.13
C PRO A 310 -7.36 -1.68 -13.38
N HIS A 311 -6.65 -2.81 -13.33
CA HIS A 311 -7.06 -4.01 -12.59
C HIS A 311 -8.50 -4.44 -12.91
N ARG A 312 -8.67 -5.01 -14.11
CA ARG A 312 -9.96 -5.43 -14.68
C ARG A 312 -10.83 -6.24 -13.72
N PHE A 313 -10.25 -7.08 -12.86
CA PHE A 313 -10.96 -7.84 -11.83
C PHE A 313 -11.66 -6.94 -10.82
N THR A 314 -10.93 -6.01 -10.21
CA THR A 314 -11.46 -5.06 -9.22
C THR A 314 -12.55 -4.18 -9.83
N VAL A 315 -12.36 -3.76 -11.08
CA VAL A 315 -13.36 -2.99 -11.83
C VAL A 315 -14.62 -3.80 -12.07
N ALA A 316 -14.50 -5.03 -12.55
CA ALA A 316 -15.66 -5.90 -12.76
C ALA A 316 -16.39 -6.17 -11.44
N ALA A 317 -15.67 -6.39 -10.34
CA ALA A 317 -16.25 -6.53 -9.00
C ALA A 317 -17.06 -5.30 -8.59
N ALA A 318 -16.52 -4.11 -8.81
CA ALA A 318 -17.20 -2.85 -8.51
C ALA A 318 -18.46 -2.68 -9.36
N ILE A 319 -18.38 -3.01 -10.66
CA ILE A 319 -19.54 -2.96 -11.55
C ILE A 319 -20.60 -3.98 -11.12
N HIS A 320 -20.24 -5.24 -10.87
CA HIS A 320 -21.20 -6.25 -10.37
C HIS A 320 -21.90 -5.78 -9.10
N ARG A 321 -21.15 -5.27 -8.11
CA ARG A 321 -21.72 -4.71 -6.87
C ARG A 321 -22.66 -3.53 -7.12
N ALA A 322 -22.35 -2.67 -8.08
CA ALA A 322 -23.18 -1.54 -8.40
C ALA A 322 -24.40 -1.88 -9.27
N THR A 323 -24.42 -3.07 -9.90
CA THR A 323 -25.60 -3.58 -10.60
C THR A 323 -26.60 -4.30 -9.69
N ARG A 324 -26.30 -4.45 -8.39
CA ARG A 324 -27.19 -5.10 -7.42
C ARG A 324 -28.50 -4.32 -7.22
N ARG A 325 -29.58 -5.04 -6.94
CA ARG A 325 -30.94 -4.52 -6.69
C ARG A 325 -31.09 -3.74 -5.41
N ASP A 326 -30.34 -4.12 -4.37
CA ASP A 326 -30.29 -3.43 -3.09
C ASP A 326 -29.47 -2.14 -3.15
N ASN A 327 -28.83 -1.86 -4.28
CA ASN A 327 -28.23 -0.56 -4.53
C ASN A 327 -29.32 0.40 -4.99
N GLU A 328 -29.49 1.54 -4.31
CA GLU A 328 -30.50 2.58 -4.62
C GLU A 328 -30.50 3.03 -6.09
N ARG A 329 -29.39 2.78 -6.80
CA ARG A 329 -29.03 3.42 -8.06
C ARG A 329 -28.44 2.43 -9.05
N THR A 330 -29.29 1.85 -9.91
CA THR A 330 -28.84 0.93 -10.97
C THR A 330 -27.91 1.58 -11.99
N VAL A 331 -26.83 0.87 -12.30
CA VAL A 331 -25.78 1.30 -13.23
C VAL A 331 -26.07 0.79 -14.63
N PRO A 332 -26.30 1.66 -15.63
CA PRO A 332 -26.59 1.22 -16.99
C PRO A 332 -25.34 0.60 -17.66
N LEU A 333 -25.50 -0.60 -18.23
CA LEU A 333 -24.48 -1.30 -19.01
C LEU A 333 -24.86 -1.39 -20.49
N THR A 334 -23.89 -1.13 -21.38
CA THR A 334 -24.06 -1.34 -22.83
C THR A 334 -24.08 -2.84 -23.17
N PRO A 335 -24.62 -3.26 -24.33
CA PRO A 335 -24.52 -4.65 -24.78
C PRO A 335 -23.08 -5.18 -24.84
N HIS A 336 -22.12 -4.34 -25.26
CA HIS A 336 -20.71 -4.71 -25.36
C HIS A 336 -20.07 -4.91 -23.97
N THR A 337 -20.34 -3.99 -23.04
CA THR A 337 -19.96 -4.06 -21.62
C THR A 337 -20.50 -5.33 -20.97
N ARG A 338 -21.77 -5.70 -21.23
CA ARG A 338 -22.34 -6.96 -20.75
C ARG A 338 -21.60 -8.16 -21.32
N LYS A 339 -21.38 -8.21 -22.64
CA LYS A 339 -20.65 -9.30 -23.30
C LYS A 339 -19.22 -9.46 -22.75
N ALA A 340 -18.53 -8.37 -22.45
CA ALA A 340 -17.18 -8.40 -21.87
C ALA A 340 -17.14 -8.99 -20.44
N LEU A 341 -18.19 -8.74 -19.64
CA LEU A 341 -18.36 -9.33 -18.32
C LEU A 341 -18.76 -10.82 -18.38
N VAL A 342 -19.55 -11.21 -19.39
CA VAL A 342 -19.98 -12.60 -19.62
C VAL A 342 -18.82 -13.49 -20.09
N LEU A 343 -18.05 -13.06 -21.09
CA LEU A 343 -17.11 -13.93 -21.81
C LEU A 343 -15.80 -14.26 -21.06
N ARG A 344 -15.68 -13.88 -19.79
CA ARG A 344 -14.41 -13.93 -19.06
C ARG A 344 -14.56 -14.73 -17.77
N GLU A 345 -14.19 -16.00 -17.87
CA GLU A 345 -14.24 -16.98 -16.79
C GLU A 345 -13.46 -16.51 -15.53
N ASP A 346 -12.32 -15.84 -15.72
CA ASP A 346 -11.48 -15.31 -14.65
C ASP A 346 -12.18 -14.21 -13.84
N ILE A 347 -12.86 -13.29 -14.52
CA ILE A 347 -13.67 -12.22 -13.89
C ILE A 347 -14.88 -12.82 -13.18
N ALA A 348 -15.52 -13.77 -13.85
CA ALA A 348 -16.69 -14.45 -13.33
C ALA A 348 -16.31 -15.22 -12.05
N ARG A 349 -15.13 -15.87 -11.99
CA ARG A 349 -14.67 -16.65 -10.81
C ARG A 349 -14.48 -15.78 -9.57
N ALA A 350 -13.87 -14.61 -9.74
CA ALA A 350 -13.55 -13.77 -8.59
C ALA A 350 -14.80 -13.10 -7.98
N HIS A 351 -15.80 -12.74 -8.80
CA HIS A 351 -16.87 -11.83 -8.37
C HIS A 351 -18.27 -12.14 -8.92
N GLY A 352 -18.43 -13.19 -9.74
CA GLY A 352 -19.68 -13.56 -10.40
C GLY A 352 -20.81 -13.85 -9.42
N GLY A 353 -20.50 -14.37 -8.23
CA GLY A 353 -21.49 -14.59 -7.17
C GLY A 353 -22.28 -13.34 -6.73
N SER A 354 -21.79 -12.13 -7.01
CA SER A 354 -22.56 -10.89 -6.75
C SER A 354 -23.59 -10.56 -7.84
N ALA A 355 -23.45 -11.11 -9.05
CA ALA A 355 -24.33 -10.81 -10.17
C ALA A 355 -25.76 -11.34 -9.98
N VAL A 356 -25.93 -12.39 -9.16
CA VAL A 356 -27.25 -12.98 -8.82
C VAL A 356 -28.17 -11.98 -8.11
N TYR A 357 -27.61 -10.95 -7.50
CA TYR A 357 -28.36 -9.86 -6.86
C TYR A 357 -28.73 -8.74 -7.85
N GLY A 358 -28.33 -8.83 -9.12
CA GLY A 358 -28.42 -7.73 -10.08
C GLY A 358 -29.70 -7.67 -10.93
N HIS A 359 -29.74 -6.68 -11.82
CA HIS A 359 -30.85 -6.45 -12.77
C HIS A 359 -30.57 -6.93 -14.20
N TYR A 360 -29.42 -7.56 -14.45
CA TYR A 360 -28.99 -7.94 -15.79
C TYR A 360 -29.08 -9.46 -15.98
N PRO A 361 -30.14 -9.96 -16.65
CA PRO A 361 -30.33 -11.40 -16.87
C PRO A 361 -29.12 -12.08 -17.50
N GLN A 362 -28.42 -11.41 -18.43
CA GLN A 362 -27.25 -12.01 -19.08
C GLN A 362 -26.11 -12.28 -18.09
N LEU A 363 -25.92 -11.39 -17.10
CA LEU A 363 -24.88 -11.59 -16.07
C LEU A 363 -25.29 -12.69 -15.09
N ILE A 364 -26.57 -12.78 -14.74
CA ILE A 364 -27.10 -13.85 -13.88
C ILE A 364 -26.95 -15.20 -14.58
N LEU A 365 -27.36 -15.31 -15.85
CA LEU A 365 -27.24 -16.54 -16.63
C LEU A 365 -25.78 -16.98 -16.80
N SER A 366 -24.87 -16.03 -17.08
CA SER A 366 -23.42 -16.34 -17.14
C SER A 366 -22.90 -16.83 -15.79
N THR A 367 -23.42 -16.28 -14.70
CA THR A 367 -23.02 -16.73 -13.36
C THR A 367 -23.51 -18.15 -13.10
N PHE A 368 -24.70 -18.53 -13.55
CA PHE A 368 -25.14 -19.92 -13.50
C PHE A 368 -24.28 -20.83 -14.39
N GLU A 369 -23.95 -20.39 -15.60
CA GLU A 369 -23.10 -21.14 -16.53
C GLU A 369 -21.74 -21.51 -15.92
N PHE A 370 -21.09 -20.55 -15.24
CA PHE A 370 -19.75 -20.75 -14.68
C PHE A 370 -19.72 -21.24 -13.22
N PHE A 371 -20.76 -20.97 -12.41
CA PHE A 371 -20.74 -21.21 -10.94
C PHE A 371 -21.96 -21.91 -10.39
N GLY A 372 -22.93 -22.35 -11.19
CA GLY A 372 -24.22 -22.79 -10.68
C GLY A 372 -24.15 -23.79 -9.51
N GLU A 373 -23.24 -24.77 -9.57
CA GLU A 373 -22.97 -25.72 -8.47
C GLU A 373 -22.26 -25.09 -7.26
N GLN A 374 -21.39 -24.10 -7.48
CA GLN A 374 -20.57 -23.43 -6.46
C GLN A 374 -21.27 -22.28 -5.75
N LEU A 375 -22.39 -21.77 -6.29
CA LEU A 375 -23.16 -20.68 -5.69
C LEU A 375 -23.80 -21.09 -4.34
N GLY A 376 -24.14 -22.37 -4.19
CA GLY A 376 -25.01 -22.86 -3.14
C GLY A 376 -26.48 -22.45 -3.36
N THR A 377 -27.39 -23.11 -2.64
CA THR A 377 -28.84 -22.98 -2.83
C THR A 377 -29.35 -21.55 -2.66
N ALA A 378 -28.91 -20.84 -1.61
CA ALA A 378 -29.38 -19.47 -1.33
C ALA A 378 -29.12 -18.49 -2.49
N ARG A 379 -27.90 -18.49 -3.04
CA ARG A 379 -27.53 -17.60 -4.16
C ARG A 379 -28.13 -18.04 -5.49
N ALA A 380 -28.25 -19.36 -5.71
CA ALA A 380 -28.96 -19.88 -6.87
C ALA A 380 -30.41 -19.40 -6.89
N LEU A 381 -31.14 -19.57 -5.78
CA LEU A 381 -32.52 -19.09 -5.63
C LEU A 381 -32.62 -17.56 -5.78
N ARG A 382 -31.70 -16.81 -5.18
CA ARG A 382 -31.64 -15.35 -5.35
C ARG A 382 -31.45 -14.95 -6.82
N GLY A 383 -30.61 -15.66 -7.56
CA GLY A 383 -30.42 -15.46 -9.00
C GLY A 383 -31.69 -15.75 -9.79
N LEU A 384 -32.40 -16.84 -9.48
CA LEU A 384 -33.67 -17.19 -10.12
C LEU A 384 -34.75 -16.13 -9.82
N LEU A 385 -34.83 -15.65 -8.58
CA LEU A 385 -35.74 -14.56 -8.20
C LEU A 385 -35.42 -13.30 -9.00
N SER A 386 -34.14 -12.92 -9.08
CA SER A 386 -33.70 -11.79 -9.87
C SER A 386 -34.00 -11.95 -11.36
N LEU A 387 -33.92 -13.16 -11.93
CA LEU A 387 -34.33 -13.43 -13.30
C LEU A 387 -35.84 -13.29 -13.49
N TRP A 388 -36.63 -13.90 -12.61
CA TRP A 388 -38.10 -13.84 -12.66
C TRP A 388 -38.58 -12.40 -12.59
N GLU A 389 -38.10 -11.62 -11.63
CA GLU A 389 -38.51 -10.23 -11.46
C GLU A 389 -38.05 -9.33 -12.62
N CYS A 390 -37.00 -9.70 -13.36
CA CYS A 390 -36.53 -8.93 -14.52
C CYS A 390 -37.21 -9.31 -15.85
N ARG A 391 -37.57 -10.58 -16.04
CA ARG A 391 -37.97 -11.13 -17.35
C ARG A 391 -39.22 -12.03 -17.30
N GLY A 392 -39.81 -12.20 -16.13
CA GLY A 392 -40.96 -13.07 -15.91
C GLY A 392 -40.59 -14.55 -15.76
N ARG A 393 -41.63 -15.36 -15.55
CA ARG A 393 -41.57 -16.81 -15.29
C ARG A 393 -40.78 -17.58 -16.36
N ASP A 394 -40.92 -17.21 -17.63
CA ASP A 394 -40.30 -17.96 -18.74
C ASP A 394 -38.77 -17.87 -18.75
N ALA A 395 -38.17 -16.80 -18.21
CA ALA A 395 -36.72 -16.71 -18.09
C ALA A 395 -36.12 -17.71 -17.09
N VAL A 396 -36.91 -18.12 -16.10
CA VAL A 396 -36.53 -19.16 -15.12
C VAL A 396 -36.71 -20.57 -15.71
N ARG A 397 -37.57 -20.72 -16.73
CA ARG A 397 -37.78 -22.00 -17.45
C ARG A 397 -36.64 -22.36 -18.39
N ASP A 398 -35.82 -21.37 -18.78
CA ASP A 398 -34.65 -21.57 -19.64
C ASP A 398 -33.80 -22.75 -19.14
N ALA A 399 -33.61 -23.76 -19.99
CA ALA A 399 -32.84 -24.96 -19.66
C ALA A 399 -31.38 -24.60 -19.36
N ALA A 400 -30.80 -23.64 -20.08
CA ALA A 400 -29.42 -23.21 -19.87
C ALA A 400 -29.20 -22.64 -18.45
N ALA A 401 -30.23 -22.00 -17.87
CA ALA A 401 -30.20 -21.51 -16.50
C ALA A 401 -30.31 -22.64 -15.46
N ARG A 402 -31.15 -23.64 -15.74
CA ARG A 402 -31.51 -24.71 -14.78
C ARG A 402 -30.53 -25.87 -14.74
N ASP A 403 -29.96 -26.24 -15.89
CA ASP A 403 -29.07 -27.41 -16.02
C ASP A 403 -27.75 -27.26 -15.26
N ARG A 404 -27.47 -26.07 -14.72
CA ARG A 404 -26.25 -25.76 -13.97
C ARG A 404 -26.49 -25.59 -12.47
N LEU A 405 -27.75 -25.60 -12.03
CA LEU A 405 -28.08 -25.43 -10.62
C LEU A 405 -27.88 -26.75 -9.86
N GLY A 406 -27.49 -26.66 -8.59
CA GLY A 406 -27.52 -27.83 -7.71
C GLY A 406 -28.94 -28.37 -7.51
N ASP A 407 -29.04 -29.67 -7.20
CA ASP A 407 -30.30 -30.42 -7.13
C ASP A 407 -31.38 -29.76 -6.24
N GLU A 408 -30.99 -29.24 -5.08
CA GLU A 408 -31.91 -28.57 -4.15
C GLU A 408 -32.54 -27.32 -4.77
N ALA A 409 -31.71 -26.43 -5.36
CA ALA A 409 -32.20 -25.23 -6.02
C ALA A 409 -33.04 -25.56 -7.25
N LEU A 410 -32.68 -26.61 -8.01
CA LEU A 410 -33.44 -27.09 -9.15
C LEU A 410 -34.80 -27.67 -8.74
N GLY A 411 -34.85 -28.42 -7.64
CA GLY A 411 -36.08 -28.95 -7.06
C GLY A 411 -37.05 -27.83 -6.68
N ILE A 412 -36.57 -26.84 -5.93
CA ILE A 412 -37.35 -25.65 -5.55
C ILE A 412 -37.79 -24.88 -6.79
N ALA A 413 -36.90 -24.68 -7.77
CA ALA A 413 -37.23 -23.98 -9.00
C ALA A 413 -38.38 -24.65 -9.76
N ARG A 414 -38.42 -25.99 -9.84
CA ARG A 414 -39.50 -26.74 -10.48
C ARG A 414 -40.83 -26.56 -9.75
N GLU A 415 -40.83 -26.74 -8.42
CA GLU A 415 -42.03 -26.56 -7.58
C GLU A 415 -42.63 -25.16 -7.75
N VAL A 416 -41.78 -24.13 -7.63
CA VAL A 416 -42.16 -22.72 -7.80
C VAL A 416 -42.68 -22.44 -9.21
N LEU A 417 -42.06 -23.02 -10.23
CA LEU A 417 -42.44 -22.84 -11.63
C LEU A 417 -43.75 -23.51 -12.02
N ASP A 418 -44.32 -24.37 -11.20
CA ASP A 418 -45.61 -25.04 -11.41
C ASP A 418 -46.72 -24.40 -10.58
N HIS A 419 -46.39 -23.73 -9.49
CA HIS A 419 -47.34 -23.02 -8.64
C HIS A 419 -47.94 -21.77 -9.31
N HIS A 420 -49.19 -21.42 -8.97
CA HIS A 420 -49.85 -20.22 -9.49
C HIS A 420 -49.22 -18.94 -8.91
N ASP A 421 -48.97 -18.93 -7.60
CA ASP A 421 -48.25 -17.85 -6.89
C ASP A 421 -46.73 -18.08 -6.81
N GLY A 422 -46.14 -18.65 -7.86
CA GLY A 422 -44.73 -19.04 -7.87
C GLY A 422 -43.77 -17.92 -7.46
N LEU A 423 -43.99 -16.68 -7.88
CA LEU A 423 -43.10 -15.57 -7.51
C LEU A 423 -43.06 -15.31 -5.98
N GLU A 424 -44.19 -15.35 -5.30
CA GLU A 424 -44.25 -15.17 -3.84
C GLU A 424 -43.61 -16.35 -3.11
N LEU A 425 -43.88 -17.58 -3.58
CA LEU A 425 -43.22 -18.77 -3.05
C LEU A 425 -41.69 -18.68 -3.22
N LEU A 426 -41.20 -18.20 -4.37
CA LEU A 426 -39.76 -18.00 -4.58
C LEU A 426 -39.16 -16.97 -3.62
N ARG A 427 -39.87 -15.86 -3.37
CA ARG A 427 -39.45 -14.84 -2.40
C ARG A 427 -39.35 -15.41 -0.99
N GLU A 428 -40.32 -16.23 -0.59
CA GLU A 428 -40.30 -16.94 0.69
C GLU A 428 -39.11 -17.90 0.79
N GLN A 429 -38.88 -18.71 -0.25
CA GLN A 429 -37.74 -19.64 -0.30
C GLN A 429 -36.40 -18.90 -0.23
N VAL A 430 -36.24 -17.81 -0.98
CA VAL A 430 -35.03 -16.98 -0.90
C VAL A 430 -34.84 -16.42 0.51
N SER A 431 -35.88 -15.86 1.13
CA SER A 431 -35.81 -15.36 2.51
C SER A 431 -35.42 -16.45 3.50
N ARG A 432 -35.95 -17.67 3.33
CA ARG A 432 -35.63 -18.83 4.17
C ARG A 432 -34.17 -19.27 4.03
N HIS A 433 -33.66 -19.35 2.80
CA HIS A 433 -32.29 -19.82 2.54
C HIS A 433 -31.22 -18.74 2.76
N GLU A 434 -31.56 -17.46 2.66
CA GLU A 434 -30.67 -16.35 3.04
C GLU A 434 -30.70 -16.03 4.53
N HIS A 435 -31.58 -16.67 5.31
CA HIS A 435 -31.57 -16.55 6.75
C HIS A 435 -30.19 -16.98 7.30
N PRO A 436 -29.60 -16.25 8.27
CA PRO A 436 -28.24 -16.52 8.74
C PRO A 436 -28.01 -17.97 9.18
N ASP A 437 -28.97 -18.59 9.87
CA ASP A 437 -28.87 -20.00 10.29
C ASP A 437 -28.80 -20.98 9.11
N ALA A 438 -29.56 -20.72 8.03
CA ALA A 438 -29.56 -21.55 6.83
C ALA A 438 -28.23 -21.41 6.07
N LEU A 439 -27.71 -20.18 5.96
CA LEU A 439 -26.39 -19.90 5.38
C LEU A 439 -25.29 -20.60 6.17
N LEU A 440 -25.32 -20.54 7.51
CA LEU A 440 -24.35 -21.21 8.37
C LEU A 440 -24.43 -22.73 8.25
N ALA A 441 -25.62 -23.31 8.18
CA ALA A 441 -25.80 -24.73 7.93
C ALA A 441 -25.23 -25.15 6.57
N ALA A 442 -25.39 -24.32 5.54
CA ALA A 442 -24.79 -24.54 4.23
C ALA A 442 -23.25 -24.42 4.26
N ILE A 443 -22.70 -23.40 4.93
CA ILE A 443 -21.25 -23.22 5.09
C ILE A 443 -20.62 -24.40 5.86
N ARG A 444 -21.31 -24.94 6.87
CA ARG A 444 -20.85 -26.14 7.58
C ARG A 444 -20.71 -27.35 6.66
N ARG A 445 -21.66 -27.54 5.74
CA ARG A 445 -21.61 -28.62 4.74
C ARG A 445 -20.57 -28.35 3.65
N SER A 446 -20.42 -27.08 3.27
CA SER A 446 -19.60 -26.63 2.15
C SER A 446 -18.79 -25.37 2.52
N PRO A 447 -17.60 -25.52 3.14
CA PRO A 447 -16.82 -24.40 3.66
C PRO A 447 -16.44 -23.32 2.64
N HIS A 448 -16.28 -23.64 1.36
CA HIS A 448 -15.99 -22.66 0.31
C HIS A 448 -17.09 -21.59 0.15
N LEU A 449 -18.32 -21.86 0.61
CA LEU A 449 -19.38 -20.85 0.66
C LEU A 449 -19.07 -19.71 1.65
N ALA A 450 -18.05 -19.82 2.49
CA ALA A 450 -17.55 -18.74 3.35
C ALA A 450 -16.82 -17.63 2.58
N ASP A 451 -16.40 -17.85 1.34
CA ASP A 451 -15.76 -16.82 0.50
C ASP A 451 -16.75 -15.80 -0.07
N GLN A 452 -18.03 -15.97 0.27
CA GLN A 452 -19.13 -15.19 -0.21
C GLN A 452 -19.26 -13.86 0.55
N ALA A 453 -19.59 -12.78 -0.16
CA ALA A 453 -20.08 -11.56 0.50
C ALA A 453 -21.40 -11.82 1.24
N PHE A 454 -21.48 -11.40 2.50
CA PHE A 454 -22.63 -11.53 3.38
C PHE A 454 -23.25 -10.17 3.73
N ARG A 455 -24.52 -10.18 4.14
CA ARG A 455 -25.17 -8.98 4.68
C ARG A 455 -24.70 -8.70 6.12
N PRO A 456 -24.77 -7.45 6.62
CA PRO A 456 -24.34 -7.12 7.98
C PRO A 456 -24.99 -7.95 9.09
N ASP A 457 -26.25 -8.38 8.91
CA ASP A 457 -27.02 -9.19 9.86
C ASP A 457 -26.54 -10.66 9.97
N PHE A 458 -25.76 -11.15 9.01
CA PHE A 458 -25.16 -12.49 9.07
C PHE A 458 -24.08 -12.58 10.16
N TRP A 459 -23.27 -11.53 10.34
CA TRP A 459 -22.07 -11.58 11.17
C TRP A 459 -22.34 -11.84 12.66
N PRO A 460 -23.32 -11.18 13.31
CA PRO A 460 -23.68 -11.50 14.69
C PRO A 460 -24.13 -12.96 14.86
N ALA A 461 -24.92 -13.48 13.90
CA ALA A 461 -25.38 -14.87 13.92
C ALA A 461 -24.23 -15.86 13.73
N ALA A 462 -23.28 -15.58 12.83
CA ALA A 462 -22.10 -16.40 12.61
C ALA A 462 -21.21 -16.49 13.85
N ALA A 463 -20.96 -15.36 14.51
CA ALA A 463 -20.21 -15.32 15.76
C ALA A 463 -20.93 -16.09 16.89
N ALA A 464 -22.24 -15.90 17.04
CA ALA A 464 -23.04 -16.61 18.04
C ALA A 464 -23.11 -18.13 17.78
N ALA A 465 -23.25 -18.53 16.51
CA ALA A 465 -23.24 -19.94 16.12
C ALA A 465 -21.89 -20.59 16.40
N HIS A 466 -20.77 -19.95 16.05
CA HIS A 466 -19.42 -20.44 16.35
C HIS A 466 -19.18 -20.60 17.85
N ALA A 467 -19.69 -19.67 18.67
CA ALA A 467 -19.58 -19.74 20.13
C ALA A 467 -20.39 -20.90 20.74
N ARG A 468 -21.54 -21.24 20.17
CA ARG A 468 -22.37 -22.39 20.62
C ARG A 468 -21.82 -23.73 20.12
N ASP A 469 -21.39 -23.77 18.87
CA ASP A 469 -20.89 -24.95 18.19
C ASP A 469 -19.76 -24.50 17.23
N PRO A 470 -18.49 -24.88 17.46
CA PRO A 470 -17.39 -24.45 16.60
C PRO A 470 -17.66 -24.70 15.12
N LEU A 471 -17.26 -23.74 14.28
CA LEU A 471 -17.35 -23.86 12.82
C LEU A 471 -16.23 -24.78 12.33
N PRO A 472 -16.44 -25.52 11.22
CA PRO A 472 -15.35 -26.27 10.59
C PRO A 472 -14.14 -25.40 10.31
N ASP A 473 -12.95 -25.97 10.45
CA ASP A 473 -11.67 -25.25 10.36
C ASP A 473 -11.55 -24.41 9.06
N ASP A 474 -11.85 -25.00 7.90
CA ASP A 474 -11.79 -24.29 6.61
C ASP A 474 -12.81 -23.14 6.52
N ALA A 475 -13.99 -23.31 7.12
CA ALA A 475 -15.02 -22.27 7.15
C ALA A 475 -14.61 -21.11 8.07
N LEU A 476 -14.10 -21.41 9.27
CA LEU A 476 -13.59 -20.39 10.20
C LEU A 476 -12.43 -19.61 9.59
N ARG A 477 -11.49 -20.31 8.94
CA ARG A 477 -10.36 -19.70 8.24
C ARG A 477 -10.83 -18.70 7.17
N ARG A 478 -11.71 -19.14 6.27
CA ARG A 478 -12.24 -18.29 5.19
C ARG A 478 -13.02 -17.11 5.72
N LEU A 479 -13.98 -17.34 6.64
CA LEU A 479 -14.76 -16.27 7.27
C LEU A 479 -13.86 -15.26 8.00
N GLY A 480 -12.88 -15.74 8.77
CA GLY A 480 -11.96 -14.88 9.55
C GLY A 480 -11.11 -13.94 8.69
N THR A 481 -10.86 -14.31 7.43
CA THR A 481 -10.11 -13.46 6.47
C THR A 481 -10.99 -12.47 5.71
N GLN A 482 -12.32 -12.54 5.83
CA GLN A 482 -13.21 -11.63 5.13
C GLN A 482 -13.07 -10.19 5.66
N PRO A 483 -13.06 -9.17 4.77
CA PRO A 483 -12.93 -7.76 5.19
C PRO A 483 -14.01 -7.29 6.16
N ASP A 484 -15.22 -7.86 6.09
CA ASP A 484 -16.35 -7.46 6.95
C ASP A 484 -16.51 -8.34 8.21
N CYS A 485 -15.62 -9.32 8.43
CA CYS A 485 -15.69 -10.23 9.58
C CYS A 485 -15.54 -9.47 10.92
N PRO A 486 -16.40 -9.69 11.92
CA PRO A 486 -16.22 -9.07 13.23
C PRO A 486 -14.96 -9.61 13.92
N ASP A 487 -14.32 -8.75 14.72
CA ASP A 487 -13.11 -9.10 15.49
C ASP A 487 -13.27 -10.36 16.32
N THR A 488 -14.47 -10.60 16.87
CA THR A 488 -14.76 -11.78 17.68
C THR A 488 -14.55 -13.09 16.93
N LEU A 489 -14.84 -13.14 15.63
CA LEU A 489 -14.70 -14.34 14.82
C LEU A 489 -13.30 -14.43 14.18
N SER A 490 -12.76 -13.31 13.69
CA SER A 490 -11.42 -13.28 13.09
C SER A 490 -10.31 -13.54 14.11
N LEU A 491 -10.43 -13.06 15.35
CA LEU A 491 -9.49 -13.39 16.42
C LEU A 491 -9.54 -14.87 16.81
N GLN A 492 -10.72 -15.51 16.75
CA GLN A 492 -10.81 -16.96 16.94
C GLN A 492 -10.15 -17.72 15.79
N ALA A 493 -10.29 -17.23 14.56
CA ALA A 493 -9.54 -17.76 13.42
C ALA A 493 -8.02 -17.62 13.63
N CYS A 494 -7.52 -16.47 14.09
CA CYS A 494 -6.11 -16.28 14.44
C CYS A 494 -5.62 -17.27 15.52
N ARG A 495 -6.42 -17.49 16.57
CA ARG A 495 -6.07 -18.46 17.63
C ARG A 495 -5.98 -19.89 17.10
N ARG A 496 -6.86 -20.26 16.18
CA ARG A 496 -6.88 -21.59 15.56
C ARG A 496 -5.80 -21.75 14.49
N PHE A 497 -5.49 -20.68 13.77
CA PHE A 497 -4.58 -20.62 12.62
C PHE A 497 -3.55 -19.49 12.80
N PRO A 498 -2.45 -19.75 13.53
CA PRO A 498 -1.42 -18.75 13.78
C PRO A 498 -0.84 -18.12 12.50
N GLU A 499 -0.89 -18.81 11.36
CA GLU A 499 -0.45 -18.29 10.06
C GLU A 499 -1.27 -17.08 9.57
N LEU A 500 -2.50 -16.89 10.08
CA LEU A 500 -3.35 -15.74 9.73
C LEU A 500 -2.97 -14.47 10.50
N VAL A 501 -2.26 -14.61 11.62
CA VAL A 501 -1.97 -13.51 12.54
C VAL A 501 -1.23 -12.35 11.87
N PRO A 502 -0.15 -12.58 11.08
CA PRO A 502 0.52 -11.48 10.38
C PRO A 502 -0.36 -10.81 9.33
N ALA A 503 -1.21 -11.57 8.64
CA ALA A 503 -2.09 -11.05 7.60
C ALA A 503 -3.21 -10.16 8.16
N LEU A 504 -3.63 -10.42 9.40
CA LEU A 504 -4.72 -9.70 10.06
C LEU A 504 -4.25 -8.66 11.10
N GLY A 505 -2.96 -8.60 11.43
CA GLY A 505 -2.42 -7.76 12.50
C GLY A 505 -2.72 -6.26 12.36
N GLY A 506 -2.89 -5.76 11.14
CA GLY A 506 -3.21 -4.35 10.86
C GLY A 506 -4.71 -4.03 10.90
N ARG A 507 -5.58 -5.03 11.11
CA ARG A 507 -7.04 -4.88 10.99
C ARG A 507 -7.66 -4.07 12.13
N SER A 508 -7.22 -4.32 13.36
CA SER A 508 -7.73 -3.66 14.56
C SER A 508 -6.70 -3.73 15.68
N ARG A 509 -6.89 -2.94 16.75
CA ARG A 509 -6.04 -2.99 17.95
C ARG A 509 -5.96 -4.40 18.56
N ALA A 510 -7.08 -5.13 18.59
CA ALA A 510 -7.09 -6.48 19.15
C ALA A 510 -6.26 -7.46 18.29
N HIS A 511 -6.28 -7.28 16.96
CA HIS A 511 -5.42 -8.05 16.07
C HIS A 511 -3.95 -7.67 16.21
N ALA A 512 -3.63 -6.38 16.35
CA ALA A 512 -2.26 -5.93 16.57
C ALA A 512 -1.69 -6.47 17.89
N LEU A 513 -2.47 -6.45 18.97
CA LEU A 513 -2.08 -7.02 20.27
C LEU A 513 -1.97 -8.55 20.24
N THR A 514 -2.76 -9.21 19.40
CA THR A 514 -2.59 -10.65 19.17
C THR A 514 -1.30 -10.87 18.40
N ALA A 515 -1.10 -10.16 17.29
CA ALA A 515 0.05 -10.34 16.40
C ALA A 515 1.40 -10.04 17.02
N VAL A 516 1.47 -9.03 17.89
CA VAL A 516 2.71 -8.72 18.62
C VAL A 516 3.12 -9.84 19.59
N ARG A 517 2.17 -10.69 20.02
CA ARG A 517 2.41 -11.87 20.87
C ARG A 517 2.65 -13.15 20.07
N HIS A 518 2.85 -13.05 18.77
CA HIS A 518 3.41 -14.11 17.95
C HIS A 518 4.85 -13.75 17.57
N PRO A 519 5.70 -14.75 17.24
CA PRO A 519 7.04 -14.45 16.77
C PRO A 519 6.98 -13.43 15.63
N VAL A 520 7.65 -12.30 15.81
CA VAL A 520 7.79 -11.28 14.77
C VAL A 520 8.65 -11.90 13.69
N ASP A 521 7.99 -12.44 12.68
CA ASP A 521 8.64 -13.08 11.55
C ASP A 521 9.28 -11.97 10.69
N MET A 522 10.58 -11.75 10.90
CA MET A 522 11.34 -10.85 10.05
C MET A 522 11.51 -11.55 8.70
N PRO A 523 11.02 -10.98 7.58
CA PRO A 523 11.45 -11.50 6.29
C PRO A 523 12.97 -11.47 6.28
N ALA A 524 13.60 -12.59 5.90
CA ALA A 524 15.05 -12.66 5.79
C ALA A 524 15.53 -11.43 5.00
N PRO A 525 16.61 -10.75 5.43
CA PRO A 525 17.07 -9.50 4.82
C PRO A 525 17.41 -9.72 3.34
N GLY A 526 16.41 -9.52 2.50
CA GLY A 526 16.41 -9.81 1.08
C GLY A 526 15.73 -8.66 0.36
N TRP A 527 16.39 -8.13 -0.65
CA TRP A 527 16.01 -6.87 -1.30
C TRP A 527 14.65 -6.95 -2.04
N ASP A 528 14.12 -8.16 -2.24
CA ASP A 528 12.88 -8.45 -2.97
C ASP A 528 11.72 -8.93 -2.09
N SER A 529 11.92 -9.07 -0.76
CA SER A 529 10.79 -9.31 0.14
C SER A 529 10.02 -8.00 0.30
N THR A 530 9.09 -7.76 -0.63
CA THR A 530 8.15 -6.64 -0.50
C THR A 530 7.54 -6.68 0.91
N PRO A 531 7.56 -5.57 1.68
CA PRO A 531 7.00 -5.43 3.03
C PRO A 531 5.47 -5.67 3.15
N ARG A 532 4.87 -6.43 2.24
CA ARG A 532 3.43 -6.69 2.10
C ARG A 532 2.77 -7.24 3.37
N ASN A 533 3.54 -7.71 4.34
CA ASN A 533 3.06 -8.22 5.62
C ASN A 533 3.56 -7.42 6.84
N SER A 534 3.92 -6.14 6.66
CA SER A 534 4.36 -5.27 7.77
C SER A 534 3.20 -4.74 8.62
N TRP A 535 2.35 -5.64 9.12
CA TRP A 535 1.20 -5.29 9.95
C TRP A 535 1.56 -4.37 11.14
N TYR A 536 2.78 -4.49 11.67
CA TYR A 536 3.31 -3.65 12.75
C TYR A 536 3.48 -2.19 12.33
N LEU A 537 3.84 -1.92 11.07
CA LEU A 537 3.94 -0.56 10.54
C LEU A 537 2.57 0.10 10.46
N THR A 538 1.56 -0.60 9.94
CA THR A 538 0.17 -0.15 9.95
C THR A 538 -0.29 0.11 11.39
N ALA A 539 -0.05 -0.84 12.30
CA ALA A 539 -0.49 -0.74 13.68
C ALA A 539 0.15 0.41 14.46
N LEU A 540 1.46 0.63 14.31
CA LEU A 540 2.19 1.75 14.91
C LEU A 540 1.81 3.09 14.27
N THR A 541 1.55 3.13 12.97
CA THR A 541 1.15 4.35 12.25
C THR A 541 -0.27 4.79 12.65
N GLU A 542 -1.20 3.84 12.71
CA GLU A 542 -2.59 4.07 13.11
C GLU A 542 -2.78 4.14 14.62
N LYS A 543 -1.70 3.94 15.40
CA LYS A 543 -1.70 3.91 16.87
C LYS A 543 -2.63 2.83 17.46
N SER A 544 -2.93 1.79 16.69
CA SER A 544 -3.62 0.61 17.22
C SER A 544 -2.68 -0.20 18.13
N LEU A 545 -1.37 -0.06 17.95
CA LEU A 545 -0.30 -0.51 18.84
C LEU A 545 0.62 0.66 19.22
N SER A 546 0.92 0.82 20.51
CA SER A 546 1.90 1.83 20.97
C SER A 546 3.34 1.30 20.95
N ALA A 547 4.33 2.20 20.94
CA ALA A 547 5.74 1.83 21.03
C ALA A 547 6.04 1.05 22.33
N ARG A 548 5.42 1.49 23.44
CA ARG A 548 5.49 0.80 24.73
C ARG A 548 4.95 -0.64 24.66
N GLU A 549 3.75 -0.84 24.12
CA GLU A 549 3.16 -2.18 23.97
C GLU A 549 4.00 -3.06 23.06
N PHE A 550 4.59 -2.49 22.00
CA PHE A 550 5.50 -3.21 21.12
C PHE A 550 6.74 -3.71 21.89
N VAL A 551 7.37 -2.85 22.70
CA VAL A 551 8.52 -3.23 23.55
C VAL A 551 8.17 -4.31 24.59
N GLU A 552 6.99 -4.21 25.20
CA GLU A 552 6.58 -5.11 26.28
C GLU A 552 6.13 -6.48 25.77
N LEU A 553 5.61 -6.58 24.54
CA LEU A 553 4.96 -7.80 24.06
C LEU A 553 5.67 -8.49 22.89
N ALA A 554 6.50 -7.77 22.12
CA ALA A 554 7.12 -8.33 20.93
C ALA A 554 8.24 -9.32 21.29
N TYR A 555 8.24 -10.45 20.60
CA TYR A 555 9.32 -11.43 20.63
C TYR A 555 9.51 -12.06 19.23
N PRO A 556 10.69 -12.60 18.91
CA PRO A 556 11.91 -12.56 19.72
C PRO A 556 12.47 -11.13 19.82
N LEU A 557 13.15 -10.83 20.92
CA LEU A 557 13.70 -9.50 21.19
C LEU A 557 14.60 -8.98 20.05
N GLY A 558 15.41 -9.85 19.43
CA GLY A 558 16.24 -9.49 18.28
C GLY A 558 15.42 -9.00 17.08
N ALA A 559 14.31 -9.67 16.77
CA ALA A 559 13.39 -9.25 15.70
C ALA A 559 12.69 -7.93 16.03
N MET A 560 12.27 -7.74 17.28
CA MET A 560 11.68 -6.47 17.74
C MET A 560 12.65 -5.29 17.52
N LEU A 561 13.92 -5.42 17.90
CA LEU A 561 14.91 -4.37 17.69
C LEU A 561 15.18 -4.10 16.20
N ALA A 562 15.23 -5.16 15.37
CA ALA A 562 15.35 -5.01 13.93
C ALA A 562 14.15 -4.25 13.33
N VAL A 563 12.92 -4.53 13.79
CA VAL A 563 11.74 -3.75 13.40
C VAL A 563 11.89 -2.28 13.81
N LEU A 564 12.33 -1.99 15.05
CA LEU A 564 12.50 -0.61 15.50
C LEU A 564 13.53 0.16 14.64
N ASP A 565 14.58 -0.50 14.19
CA ASP A 565 15.55 0.08 13.26
C ASP A 565 14.95 0.28 11.87
N ASP A 566 14.17 -0.68 11.37
CA ASP A 566 13.48 -0.60 10.08
C ASP A 566 12.42 0.51 10.02
N VAL A 567 11.72 0.78 11.14
CA VAL A 567 10.68 1.82 11.19
C VAL A 567 11.23 3.21 11.53
N ARG A 568 12.46 3.34 12.03
CA ARG A 568 13.10 4.64 12.36
C ARG A 568 13.05 5.69 11.24
N PRO A 569 13.29 5.34 9.96
CA PRO A 569 13.19 6.28 8.83
C PRO A 569 11.80 6.88 8.65
N VAL A 570 10.79 6.16 9.13
CA VAL A 570 9.39 6.34 8.80
C VAL A 570 8.66 6.96 9.96
N LEU A 571 8.82 6.39 11.14
CA LEU A 571 8.18 6.81 12.37
C LEU A 571 9.28 7.18 13.38
N PRO A 572 10.09 8.24 13.16
CA PRO A 572 11.24 8.52 14.02
C PRO A 572 10.87 8.68 15.50
N GLY A 573 9.65 9.13 15.80
CA GLY A 573 9.14 9.21 17.17
C GLY A 573 8.92 7.85 17.85
N VAL A 574 8.59 6.79 17.09
CA VAL A 574 8.28 5.47 17.64
C VAL A 574 9.54 4.79 18.22
N PRO A 575 10.67 4.68 17.51
CA PRO A 575 11.90 4.15 18.12
C PRO A 575 12.43 5.01 19.25
N ALA A 576 12.27 6.34 19.19
CA ALA A 576 12.67 7.22 20.30
C ALA A 576 11.86 6.90 21.58
N GLU A 577 10.54 6.76 21.46
CA GLU A 577 9.67 6.35 22.57
C GLU A 577 10.00 4.93 23.07
N ALA A 578 10.20 3.97 22.15
CA ALA A 578 10.58 2.60 22.48
C ALA A 578 11.92 2.54 23.24
N VAL A 579 12.94 3.26 22.76
CA VAL A 579 14.27 3.34 23.41
C VAL A 579 14.16 3.99 24.79
N ALA A 580 13.38 5.06 24.93
CA ALA A 580 13.15 5.68 26.23
C ALA A 580 12.48 4.70 27.22
N HIS A 581 11.48 3.94 26.76
CA HIS A 581 10.79 2.93 27.57
C HIS A 581 11.73 1.77 27.96
N MET A 582 12.50 1.24 27.01
CA MET A 582 13.49 0.20 27.25
C MET A 582 14.56 0.63 28.27
N ARG A 583 15.09 1.86 28.13
CA ARG A 583 16.03 2.43 29.11
C ARG A 583 15.41 2.53 30.50
N GLY A 584 14.15 2.96 30.60
CA GLY A 584 13.44 3.02 31.87
C GLY A 584 13.28 1.64 32.53
N LEU A 585 12.99 0.60 31.75
CA LEU A 585 12.91 -0.79 32.25
C LEU A 585 14.28 -1.33 32.68
N ALA A 586 15.31 -1.13 31.86
CA ALA A 586 16.68 -1.55 32.17
C ALA A 586 17.23 -0.86 33.41
N ALA A 587 17.04 0.46 33.55
CA ALA A 587 17.51 1.22 34.71
C ALA A 587 16.85 0.75 36.03
N ARG A 588 15.58 0.31 35.99
CA ARG A 588 14.90 -0.24 37.17
C ARG A 588 15.37 -1.63 37.57
N THR A 589 15.88 -2.41 36.63
CA THR A 589 16.18 -3.84 36.85
C THR A 589 17.68 -4.09 36.96
N LEU A 590 18.46 -3.57 36.01
CA LEU A 590 19.92 -3.75 35.94
C LEU A 590 20.68 -2.59 36.63
N GLY A 591 20.08 -1.40 36.68
CA GLY A 591 20.75 -0.20 37.19
C GLY A 591 22.12 0.03 36.52
N ASP A 592 23.13 0.32 37.35
CA ASP A 592 24.53 0.47 36.93
C ASP A 592 25.35 -0.83 37.15
N ASP A 593 24.70 -1.97 37.41
CA ASP A 593 25.39 -3.24 37.68
C ASP A 593 25.98 -3.84 36.39
N THR A 594 27.30 -3.68 36.25
CA THR A 594 28.07 -4.19 35.10
C THR A 594 27.98 -5.71 34.92
N GLU A 595 27.77 -6.49 35.99
CA GLU A 595 27.65 -7.95 35.89
C GLU A 595 26.31 -8.33 35.28
N MET A 596 25.21 -7.75 35.77
CA MET A 596 23.88 -7.93 35.19
C MET A 596 23.84 -7.55 33.70
N TRP A 597 24.44 -6.41 33.33
CA TRP A 597 24.53 -6.01 31.92
C TRP A 597 25.37 -6.97 31.07
N THR A 598 26.43 -7.56 31.62
CA THR A 598 27.27 -8.55 30.93
C THR A 598 26.49 -9.83 30.66
N VAL A 599 25.73 -10.31 31.66
CA VAL A 599 24.85 -11.48 31.52
C VAL A 599 23.77 -11.21 30.48
N ALA A 600 23.10 -10.05 30.56
CA ALA A 600 22.05 -9.67 29.61
C ALA A 600 22.56 -9.64 28.16
N ALA A 601 23.76 -9.08 27.94
CA ALA A 601 24.38 -9.02 26.62
C ALA A 601 24.79 -10.40 26.10
N HIS A 602 25.27 -11.30 26.96
CA HIS A 602 25.54 -12.70 26.58
C HIS A 602 24.28 -13.47 26.19
N MET A 603 23.17 -13.26 26.91
CA MET A 603 21.91 -13.95 26.65
C MET A 603 21.20 -13.44 25.38
N PHE A 604 21.35 -12.15 25.07
CA PHE A 604 20.59 -11.44 24.04
C PHE A 604 20.53 -12.13 22.66
N PRO A 605 21.64 -12.62 22.05
CA PRO A 605 21.62 -13.18 20.70
C PRO A 605 20.68 -14.39 20.53
N ASP A 606 20.56 -15.20 21.58
CA ASP A 606 19.78 -16.44 21.59
C ASP A 606 18.47 -16.30 22.41
N PHE A 607 18.19 -15.12 22.95
CA PHE A 607 17.01 -14.91 23.79
C PHE A 607 15.73 -14.83 22.95
N VAL A 608 14.89 -15.86 23.08
CA VAL A 608 13.63 -16.01 22.31
C VAL A 608 12.44 -15.25 22.90
N GLY A 609 12.57 -14.70 24.12
CA GLY A 609 11.51 -13.98 24.81
C GLY A 609 11.44 -12.48 24.49
N THR A 610 10.65 -11.79 25.29
CA THR A 610 10.43 -10.34 25.26
C THR A 610 11.54 -9.57 26.01
N PHE A 611 11.61 -8.24 25.84
CA PHE A 611 12.55 -7.42 26.59
C PHE A 611 12.39 -7.52 28.12
N PRO A 612 11.16 -7.43 28.70
CA PRO A 612 10.98 -7.60 30.14
C PRO A 612 11.38 -8.98 30.66
N GLU A 613 11.14 -10.06 29.88
CA GLU A 613 11.54 -11.42 30.26
C GLU A 613 13.06 -11.58 30.32
N LEU A 614 13.81 -10.94 29.41
CA LEU A 614 15.27 -10.91 29.47
C LEU A 614 15.73 -10.28 30.79
N LEU A 615 15.20 -9.10 31.13
CA LEU A 615 15.57 -8.38 32.35
C LEU A 615 15.24 -9.19 33.62
N ALA A 616 14.07 -9.82 33.66
CA ALA A 616 13.67 -10.68 34.79
C ALA A 616 14.59 -11.91 34.92
N THR A 617 14.95 -12.54 33.80
CA THR A 617 15.84 -13.71 33.79
C THR A 617 17.24 -13.34 34.27
N VAL A 618 17.77 -12.21 33.81
CA VAL A 618 19.08 -11.69 34.26
C VAL A 618 19.06 -11.44 35.76
N GLY A 619 18.05 -10.73 36.27
CA GLY A 619 17.93 -10.45 37.70
C GLY A 619 17.83 -11.71 38.57
N ALA A 620 17.21 -12.78 38.07
CA ALA A 620 17.12 -14.06 38.78
C ALA A 620 18.42 -14.89 38.74
N VAL A 621 19.27 -14.70 37.72
CA VAL A 621 20.56 -15.41 37.59
C VAL A 621 21.65 -14.77 38.43
N THR A 622 21.56 -13.46 38.70
CA THR A 622 22.57 -12.70 39.45
C THR A 622 22.21 -12.42 40.91
N SER A 623 20.99 -12.77 41.34
CA SER A 623 20.54 -12.76 42.75
C SER A 623 20.87 -14.08 43.45
#